data_AF-A0A2P2JH75-F1
#
_entry.id   AF-A0A2P2JH75-F1
#
_cell.length_a   1.000
_cell.length_b   1.000
_cell.length_c   1.000
_cell.angle_alpha   90.00
_cell.angle_beta   90.00
_cell.angle_gamma   90.00
#
_symmetry.space_group_name_H-M   'P 1'
#
loop_
_entity.id
_entity.type
_entity.pdbx_description
1 polymer ?
#
loop_
_entity_poly.entity_id
_entity_poly.type
_entity_poly.pdbx_seq_one_letter_code
_entity_poly.pdbx_strand_id
1 'polypeptide(L)'
;MTDSSSDSEDEDDGPTKEECIIQFKEMLKERGVAPFSKWEKELPKIVFDPRFKAIPSHSARRSLFERYVKTRAEEERKEKRAAQRAAIEGFKQLLEEASADIDQNTDYQTFKKKWGIDPRFEALDRKDREHLLNERVLPLKRAAQEKAEAEHAAVAASFKSMLRERGDINVNSRWSRVKDSLRNDPRYRCVKHEDREVLFNKYLNELKSVEAKAEREAKAKKDEQDKLKERERELRKRKEREEQEMERVRAKVRRKEAVASFQALLVETIKDPLASWTESKPKLEKDPQGRATNPDLDSSDTEKLFREHIKTLYERCVHDFKALLAEVITAEAAAQRTEDGKTVLDSWSTAKRLLKLDQRYNRMPRKERETLWRRYAEEMLRKQNQVLHQKEDKNQDQKSRSTTDSGTYLLARVHDRR
;
A
#
# COMPACT_ATOMS: atom_id res chain seq x y z
N MET A 1 -43.13 -114.66 -23.04
CA MET A 1 -42.13 -114.85 -24.10
C MET A 1 -40.85 -114.14 -23.65
N THR A 2 -39.73 -114.63 -24.12
CA THR A 2 -38.41 -113.98 -24.26
C THR A 2 -38.53 -112.55 -24.87
N ASP A 3 -37.60 -111.60 -24.76
CA ASP A 3 -36.25 -111.49 -24.18
C ASP A 3 -36.21 -110.28 -23.17
N SER A 4 -35.13 -109.63 -22.71
CA SER A 4 -33.69 -109.61 -23.05
C SER A 4 -32.82 -109.14 -21.87
N SER A 5 -31.50 -109.34 -22.00
CA SER A 5 -30.42 -108.67 -21.26
C SER A 5 -30.22 -107.21 -21.71
N SER A 6 -29.79 -106.32 -20.81
CA SER A 6 -28.68 -105.40 -21.08
C SER A 6 -27.99 -104.95 -19.79
N ASP A 7 -26.67 -105.07 -19.82
CA ASP A 7 -25.68 -104.51 -18.91
C ASP A 7 -25.51 -102.99 -19.14
N SER A 8 -25.17 -102.23 -18.10
CA SER A 8 -24.66 -100.85 -18.18
C SER A 8 -24.09 -100.40 -16.83
N GLU A 9 -22.78 -100.49 -16.68
CA GLU A 9 -22.04 -99.86 -15.58
C GLU A 9 -22.02 -98.33 -15.77
N ASP A 10 -22.86 -97.60 -15.03
CA ASP A 10 -22.67 -96.16 -14.82
C ASP A 10 -21.68 -95.97 -13.65
N GLU A 11 -20.45 -95.51 -13.94
CA GLU A 11 -19.55 -95.06 -12.89
C GLU A 11 -20.11 -93.78 -12.24
N ASP A 12 -20.48 -93.89 -10.96
CA ASP A 12 -20.93 -92.80 -10.09
C ASP A 12 -19.75 -91.84 -9.81
N ASP A 13 -19.49 -90.93 -10.75
CA ASP A 13 -18.54 -89.82 -10.60
C ASP A 13 -19.04 -88.91 -9.46
N GLY A 14 -18.45 -89.14 -8.28
CA GLY A 14 -19.01 -88.71 -7.00
C GLY A 14 -19.24 -87.19 -6.87
N PRO A 15 -20.06 -86.76 -5.89
CA PRO A 15 -20.57 -85.40 -5.80
C PRO A 15 -19.46 -84.35 -5.89
N THR A 16 -19.66 -83.38 -6.78
CA THR A 16 -18.64 -82.39 -7.10
C THR A 16 -18.20 -81.62 -5.85
N LYS A 17 -17.00 -81.04 -5.91
CA LYS A 17 -16.45 -80.24 -4.81
C LYS A 17 -17.38 -79.11 -4.37
N GLU A 18 -18.17 -78.55 -5.28
CA GLU A 18 -19.14 -77.49 -4.97
C GLU A 18 -20.39 -78.04 -4.29
N GLU A 19 -20.92 -79.17 -4.73
CA GLU A 19 -22.04 -79.88 -4.09
C GLU A 19 -21.65 -80.37 -2.69
N CYS A 20 -20.46 -80.91 -2.50
CA CYS A 20 -19.92 -81.23 -1.18
C CYS A 20 -19.89 -80.00 -0.24
N ILE A 21 -19.57 -78.81 -0.77
CA ILE A 21 -19.59 -77.55 0.00
C ILE A 21 -21.02 -77.11 0.32
N ILE A 22 -21.98 -77.31 -0.59
CA ILE A 22 -23.41 -77.02 -0.36
C ILE A 22 -23.95 -77.96 0.72
N GLN A 23 -23.80 -79.27 0.55
CA GLN A 23 -24.20 -80.30 1.52
C GLN A 23 -23.57 -80.09 2.90
N PHE A 24 -22.31 -79.65 2.98
CA PHE A 24 -21.67 -79.30 4.25
C PHE A 24 -22.33 -78.08 4.92
N LYS A 25 -22.73 -77.04 4.17
CA LYS A 25 -23.47 -75.88 4.73
C LYS A 25 -24.89 -76.27 5.15
N GLU A 26 -25.56 -77.15 4.40
CA GLU A 26 -26.88 -77.67 4.74
C GLU A 26 -26.83 -78.52 6.01
N MET A 27 -25.83 -79.39 6.14
CA MET A 27 -25.52 -80.09 7.38
C MET A 27 -25.34 -79.12 8.56
N LEU A 28 -24.56 -78.03 8.40
CA LEU A 28 -24.42 -77.02 9.47
C LEU A 28 -25.76 -76.35 9.83
N LYS A 29 -26.66 -76.16 8.87
CA LYS A 29 -28.01 -75.63 9.07
C LYS A 29 -28.92 -76.62 9.81
N GLU A 30 -28.99 -77.86 9.35
CA GLU A 30 -29.79 -78.95 9.95
C GLU A 30 -29.36 -79.28 11.38
N ARG A 31 -28.05 -79.30 11.62
CA ARG A 31 -27.46 -79.59 12.95
C ARG A 31 -27.58 -78.41 13.93
N GLY A 32 -28.23 -77.31 13.51
CA GLY A 32 -28.53 -76.17 14.37
C GLY A 32 -27.29 -75.41 14.84
N VAL A 33 -26.26 -75.30 13.99
CA VAL A 33 -25.03 -74.56 14.32
C VAL A 33 -25.36 -73.08 14.50
N ALA A 34 -25.38 -72.63 15.75
CA ALA A 34 -25.82 -71.29 16.10
C ALA A 34 -24.81 -70.22 15.64
N PRO A 35 -25.28 -69.04 15.20
CA PRO A 35 -24.44 -67.88 14.94
C PRO A 35 -23.48 -67.61 16.10
N PHE A 36 -22.25 -67.17 15.78
CA PHE A 36 -21.14 -66.96 16.73
C PHE A 36 -20.60 -68.19 17.48
N SER A 37 -21.02 -69.42 17.15
CA SER A 37 -20.47 -70.63 17.78
C SER A 37 -19.02 -70.92 17.38
N LYS A 38 -18.23 -71.47 18.30
CA LYS A 38 -16.84 -71.91 18.06
C LYS A 38 -16.80 -73.31 17.43
N TRP A 39 -15.85 -73.53 16.53
CA TRP A 39 -15.64 -74.82 15.82
C TRP A 39 -15.62 -76.01 16.79
N GLU A 40 -14.85 -75.89 17.86
CA GLU A 40 -14.60 -76.95 18.85
C GLU A 40 -15.87 -77.36 19.61
N LYS A 41 -16.82 -76.43 19.78
CA LYS A 41 -18.10 -76.67 20.47
C LYS A 41 -19.11 -77.43 19.61
N GLU A 42 -19.09 -77.16 18.30
CA GLU A 42 -20.07 -77.71 17.36
C GLU A 42 -19.54 -78.98 16.65
N LEU A 43 -18.21 -79.17 16.62
CA LEU A 43 -17.54 -80.35 16.04
C LEU A 43 -18.15 -81.70 16.49
N PRO A 44 -18.43 -81.97 17.78
CA PRO A 44 -19.03 -83.24 18.20
C PRO A 44 -20.40 -83.53 17.58
N LYS A 45 -21.16 -82.49 17.21
CA LYS A 45 -22.49 -82.62 16.59
C LYS A 45 -22.44 -82.98 15.10
N ILE A 46 -21.31 -82.69 14.44
CA ILE A 46 -21.16 -82.77 12.98
C ILE A 46 -20.13 -83.83 12.53
N VAL A 47 -19.17 -84.21 13.38
CA VAL A 47 -18.04 -85.09 13.03
C VAL A 47 -18.45 -86.49 12.52
N PHE A 48 -19.62 -86.98 12.94
CA PHE A 48 -20.16 -88.28 12.52
C PHE A 48 -21.02 -88.22 11.25
N ASP A 49 -21.35 -87.04 10.73
CA ASP A 49 -22.18 -86.90 9.52
C ASP A 49 -21.37 -87.29 8.26
N PRO A 50 -21.92 -88.07 7.32
CA PRO A 50 -21.25 -88.39 6.06
C PRO A 50 -20.80 -87.16 5.27
N ARG A 51 -21.59 -86.07 5.29
CA ARG A 51 -21.30 -84.81 4.60
C ARG A 51 -20.13 -84.05 5.22
N PHE A 52 -19.84 -84.28 6.51
CA PHE A 52 -18.60 -83.80 7.12
C PHE A 52 -17.39 -84.52 6.53
N LYS A 53 -17.47 -85.86 6.39
CA LYS A 53 -16.38 -86.68 5.84
C LYS A 53 -16.07 -86.33 4.38
N ALA A 54 -17.10 -86.04 3.57
CA ALA A 54 -17.03 -85.69 2.15
C ALA A 54 -16.09 -84.51 1.80
N ILE A 55 -15.72 -83.65 2.75
CA ILE A 55 -14.68 -82.63 2.57
C ILE A 55 -13.39 -83.09 3.27
N PRO A 56 -12.38 -83.67 2.61
CA PRO A 56 -11.29 -84.37 3.31
C PRO A 56 -10.42 -83.47 4.21
N SER A 57 -10.19 -82.21 3.79
CA SER A 57 -9.29 -81.28 4.48
C SER A 57 -9.93 -80.64 5.71
N HIS A 58 -9.32 -80.83 6.89
CA HIS A 58 -9.71 -80.17 8.13
C HIS A 58 -9.71 -78.63 8.01
N SER A 59 -8.71 -78.06 7.33
CA SER A 59 -8.63 -76.61 7.09
C SER A 59 -9.80 -76.11 6.24
N ALA A 60 -10.17 -76.86 5.19
CA ALA A 60 -11.33 -76.53 4.37
C ALA A 60 -12.64 -76.61 5.17
N ARG A 61 -12.88 -77.70 5.91
CA ARG A 61 -14.06 -77.84 6.80
C ARG A 61 -14.17 -76.67 7.79
N ARG A 62 -13.06 -76.30 8.44
CA ARG A 62 -13.02 -75.20 9.42
C ARG A 62 -13.31 -73.84 8.75
N SER A 63 -12.68 -73.55 7.61
CA SER A 63 -12.90 -72.29 6.88
C SER A 63 -14.36 -72.15 6.40
N LEU A 64 -14.97 -73.26 5.96
CA LEU A 64 -16.38 -73.30 5.56
C LEU A 64 -17.32 -73.07 6.73
N PHE A 65 -17.02 -73.65 7.90
CA PHE A 65 -17.75 -73.39 9.15
C PHE A 65 -17.64 -71.93 9.59
N GLU A 66 -16.44 -71.37 9.65
CA GLU A 66 -16.21 -69.98 10.06
C GLU A 66 -16.92 -69.00 9.11
N ARG A 67 -16.92 -69.29 7.81
CA ARG A 67 -17.69 -68.54 6.81
C ARG A 67 -19.20 -68.69 7.01
N TYR A 68 -19.70 -69.91 7.21
CA TYR A 68 -21.13 -70.17 7.45
C TYR A 68 -21.64 -69.43 8.69
N VAL A 69 -20.94 -69.55 9.82
CA VAL A 69 -21.29 -68.89 11.09
C VAL A 69 -21.27 -67.37 10.96
N LYS A 70 -20.29 -66.82 10.22
CA LYS A 70 -20.22 -65.37 9.92
C LYS A 70 -21.39 -64.91 9.04
N THR A 71 -21.67 -65.60 7.93
CA THR A 71 -22.76 -65.25 7.01
C THR A 71 -24.11 -65.34 7.72
N ARG A 72 -24.37 -66.38 8.52
CA ARG A 72 -25.60 -66.50 9.33
C ARG A 72 -25.77 -65.36 10.34
N ALA A 73 -24.69 -64.97 11.01
CA ALA A 73 -24.67 -63.82 11.92
C ALA A 73 -24.93 -62.46 11.22
N GLU A 74 -24.55 -62.33 9.94
CA GLU A 74 -24.80 -61.15 9.11
C GLU A 74 -26.23 -61.14 8.55
N GLU A 75 -26.76 -62.30 8.15
CA GLU A 75 -28.14 -62.52 7.74
C GLU A 75 -29.13 -62.17 8.86
N GLU A 76 -28.98 -62.76 10.05
CA GLU A 76 -29.85 -62.49 11.22
C GLU A 76 -29.86 -60.99 11.59
N ARG A 77 -28.69 -60.35 11.54
CA ARG A 77 -28.57 -58.89 11.76
C ARG A 77 -29.20 -58.07 10.65
N LYS A 78 -29.14 -58.52 9.39
CA LYS A 78 -29.77 -57.86 8.24
C LYS A 78 -31.29 -57.99 8.32
N GLU A 79 -31.81 -59.17 8.65
CA GLU A 79 -33.23 -59.46 8.87
C GLU A 79 -33.78 -58.61 10.03
N LYS A 80 -33.12 -58.59 11.19
CA LYS A 80 -33.54 -57.74 12.33
C LYS A 80 -33.57 -56.25 11.98
N ARG A 81 -32.58 -55.76 11.21
CA ARG A 81 -32.57 -54.36 10.71
C ARG A 81 -33.66 -54.11 9.67
N ALA A 82 -33.95 -55.07 8.80
CA ALA A 82 -35.00 -54.97 7.81
C ALA A 82 -36.39 -54.95 8.47
N ALA A 83 -36.62 -55.81 9.46
CA ALA A 83 -37.83 -55.82 10.27
C ALA A 83 -38.04 -54.49 11.02
N GLN A 84 -37.02 -53.95 11.69
CA GLN A 84 -37.12 -52.64 12.35
C GLN A 84 -37.44 -51.53 11.33
N ARG A 85 -36.82 -51.54 10.15
CA ARG A 85 -37.11 -50.56 9.08
C ARG A 85 -38.54 -50.69 8.56
N ALA A 86 -39.03 -51.92 8.37
CA ALA A 86 -40.40 -52.16 7.94
C ALA A 86 -41.42 -51.72 9.00
N ALA A 87 -41.13 -51.92 10.29
CA ALA A 87 -41.96 -51.42 11.39
C ALA A 87 -41.98 -49.88 11.46
N ILE A 88 -40.83 -49.22 11.27
CA ILE A 88 -40.74 -47.75 11.18
C ILE A 88 -41.55 -47.23 10.00
N GLU A 89 -41.42 -47.85 8.83
CA GLU A 89 -42.13 -47.43 7.62
C GLU A 89 -43.64 -47.65 7.73
N GLY A 90 -44.06 -48.79 8.28
CA GLY A 90 -45.47 -49.06 8.59
C GLY A 90 -46.06 -48.03 9.57
N PHE A 91 -45.30 -47.63 10.60
CA PHE A 91 -45.73 -46.57 11.51
C PHE A 91 -45.80 -45.20 10.84
N LYS A 92 -44.89 -44.89 9.90
CA LYS A 92 -44.96 -43.66 9.09
C LYS A 92 -46.19 -43.63 8.18
N GLN A 93 -46.54 -44.75 7.56
CA GLN A 93 -47.78 -44.88 6.79
C GLN A 93 -49.02 -44.67 7.65
N LEU A 94 -49.05 -45.27 8.86
CA LEU A 94 -50.09 -45.03 9.85
C LEU A 94 -50.21 -43.55 10.26
N LEU A 95 -49.08 -42.85 10.48
CA LEU A 95 -49.09 -41.40 10.77
C LEU A 95 -49.64 -40.55 9.61
N GLU A 96 -49.46 -40.99 8.37
CA GLU A 96 -49.96 -40.24 7.21
C GLU A 96 -51.44 -40.55 6.91
N GLU A 97 -51.88 -41.80 7.09
CA GLU A 97 -53.31 -42.15 7.12
C GLU A 97 -54.06 -41.39 8.23
N ALA A 98 -53.43 -41.25 9.40
CA ALA A 98 -53.94 -40.49 10.53
C ALA A 98 -53.73 -38.97 10.42
N SER A 99 -53.20 -38.44 9.31
CA SER A 99 -52.82 -37.02 9.17
C SER A 99 -53.98 -36.04 9.42
N ALA A 100 -55.22 -36.44 9.11
CA ALA A 100 -56.42 -35.64 9.39
C ALA A 100 -56.79 -35.56 10.89
N ASP A 101 -56.27 -36.48 11.71
CA ASP A 101 -56.45 -36.52 13.17
C ASP A 101 -55.27 -35.90 13.94
N ILE A 102 -54.16 -35.59 13.26
CA ILE A 102 -52.94 -35.06 13.86
C ILE A 102 -52.88 -33.55 13.63
N ASP A 103 -53.11 -32.79 14.70
CA ASP A 103 -52.99 -31.33 14.75
C ASP A 103 -51.72 -30.88 15.51
N GLN A 104 -51.54 -29.57 15.65
CA GLN A 104 -50.45 -28.98 16.44
C GLN A 104 -50.53 -29.24 17.95
N ASN A 105 -51.64 -29.78 18.48
CA ASN A 105 -51.82 -30.06 19.92
C ASN A 105 -51.74 -31.57 20.24
N THR A 106 -51.76 -32.42 19.22
CA THR A 106 -51.83 -33.86 19.34
C THR A 106 -50.67 -34.42 20.15
N ASP A 107 -51.00 -35.20 21.18
CA ASP A 107 -50.05 -35.88 22.05
C ASP A 107 -50.11 -37.41 21.90
N TYR A 108 -49.13 -38.10 22.50
CA TYR A 108 -49.02 -39.55 22.41
C TYR A 108 -50.24 -40.29 22.98
N GLN A 109 -50.89 -39.77 24.02
CA GLN A 109 -52.03 -40.44 24.65
C GLN A 109 -53.28 -40.33 23.80
N THR A 110 -53.52 -39.13 23.24
CA THR A 110 -54.62 -38.84 22.32
C THR A 110 -54.49 -39.67 21.04
N PHE A 111 -53.29 -39.71 20.45
CA PHE A 111 -53.01 -40.54 19.29
C PHE A 111 -53.17 -42.04 19.58
N LYS A 112 -52.58 -42.54 20.69
CA LYS A 112 -52.73 -43.95 21.11
C LYS A 112 -54.18 -44.33 21.35
N LYS A 113 -55.02 -43.45 21.91
CA LYS A 113 -56.44 -43.73 22.17
C LYS A 113 -57.21 -44.07 20.89
N LYS A 114 -56.86 -43.46 19.75
CA LYS A 114 -57.53 -43.68 18.46
C LYS A 114 -56.88 -44.77 17.61
N TRP A 115 -55.54 -44.77 17.54
CA TRP A 115 -54.78 -45.62 16.61
C TRP A 115 -54.01 -46.76 17.28
N GLY A 116 -54.12 -46.91 18.60
CA GLY A 116 -53.33 -47.87 19.38
C GLY A 116 -53.67 -49.36 19.20
N ILE A 117 -54.71 -49.69 18.44
CA ILE A 117 -55.08 -51.07 18.09
C ILE A 117 -54.44 -51.50 16.76
N ASP A 118 -53.92 -50.57 15.96
CA ASP A 118 -53.31 -50.88 14.66
C ASP A 118 -52.04 -51.74 14.84
N PRO A 119 -51.86 -52.86 14.11
CA PRO A 119 -50.66 -53.69 14.20
C PRO A 119 -49.35 -52.93 13.95
N ARG A 120 -49.38 -51.88 13.11
CA ARG A 120 -48.24 -51.01 12.81
C ARG A 120 -47.92 -50.08 13.99
N PHE A 121 -48.93 -49.73 14.80
CA PHE A 121 -48.73 -49.02 16.07
C PHE A 121 -47.98 -49.90 17.06
N GLU A 122 -48.39 -51.16 17.24
CA GLU A 122 -47.77 -52.05 18.22
C GLU A 122 -46.43 -52.66 17.77
N ALA A 123 -46.07 -52.58 16.48
CA ALA A 123 -44.83 -53.11 15.92
C ALA A 123 -43.53 -52.40 16.37
N LEU A 124 -43.61 -51.18 16.91
CA LEU A 124 -42.47 -50.41 17.43
C LEU A 124 -42.46 -50.37 18.95
N ASP A 125 -41.36 -49.94 19.57
CA ASP A 125 -41.39 -49.59 21.00
C ASP A 125 -41.99 -48.19 21.24
N ARG A 126 -42.38 -47.88 22.48
CA ARG A 126 -42.98 -46.58 22.83
C ARG A 126 -42.09 -45.39 22.43
N LYS A 127 -40.76 -45.50 22.59
CA LYS A 127 -39.83 -44.39 22.36
C LYS A 127 -39.75 -44.07 20.87
N ASP A 128 -39.69 -45.08 20.01
CA ASP A 128 -39.71 -44.91 18.55
C ASP A 128 -41.07 -44.35 18.08
N ARG A 129 -42.20 -44.88 18.59
CA ARG A 129 -43.55 -44.35 18.30
C ARG A 129 -43.67 -42.87 18.69
N GLU A 130 -43.25 -42.51 19.90
CA GLU A 130 -43.32 -41.16 20.45
C GLU A 130 -42.37 -40.21 19.71
N HIS A 131 -41.20 -40.67 19.26
CA HIS A 131 -40.28 -39.89 18.43
C HIS A 131 -40.87 -39.56 17.05
N LEU A 132 -41.40 -40.57 16.34
CA LEU A 132 -41.97 -40.42 15.00
C LEU A 132 -43.25 -39.56 15.00
N LEU A 133 -44.10 -39.69 16.02
CA LEU A 133 -45.26 -38.81 16.20
C LEU A 133 -44.81 -37.35 16.43
N ASN A 134 -43.80 -37.13 17.27
CA ASN A 134 -43.24 -35.78 17.48
C ASN A 134 -42.61 -35.21 16.20
N GLU A 135 -41.96 -36.02 15.36
CA GLU A 135 -41.46 -35.62 14.04
C GLU A 135 -42.59 -35.08 13.14
N ARG A 136 -43.78 -35.71 13.17
CA ARG A 136 -44.96 -35.28 12.40
C ARG A 136 -45.68 -34.04 12.98
N VAL A 137 -45.73 -33.91 14.31
CA VAL A 137 -46.42 -32.81 15.01
C VAL A 137 -45.57 -31.52 15.07
N LEU A 138 -44.24 -31.63 15.14
CA LEU A 138 -43.36 -30.46 15.31
C LEU A 138 -43.43 -29.42 14.17
N PRO A 139 -43.50 -29.79 12.88
CA PRO A 139 -43.75 -28.83 11.79
C PRO A 139 -45.10 -28.12 11.92
N LEU A 140 -46.15 -28.82 12.36
CA LEU A 140 -47.49 -28.22 12.57
C LEU A 140 -47.45 -27.20 13.71
N LYS A 141 -46.75 -27.51 14.81
CA LYS A 141 -46.51 -26.57 15.93
C LYS A 141 -45.78 -25.31 15.46
N ARG A 142 -44.71 -25.45 14.67
CA ARG A 142 -43.97 -24.30 14.10
C ARG A 142 -44.84 -23.47 13.17
N ALA A 143 -45.53 -24.08 12.22
CA ALA A 143 -46.40 -23.37 11.28
C ALA A 143 -47.56 -22.63 11.99
N ALA A 144 -48.15 -23.23 13.02
CA ALA A 144 -49.18 -22.59 13.84
C ALA A 144 -48.62 -21.39 14.65
N GLN A 145 -47.41 -21.53 15.21
CA GLN A 145 -46.73 -20.46 15.92
C GLN A 145 -46.35 -19.31 14.96
N GLU A 146 -45.69 -19.60 13.85
CA GLU A 146 -45.30 -18.62 12.82
C GLU A 146 -46.51 -17.87 12.28
N LYS A 147 -47.65 -18.55 12.06
CA LYS A 147 -48.91 -17.92 11.67
C LYS A 147 -49.43 -16.97 12.74
N ALA A 148 -49.47 -17.40 14.02
CA ALA A 148 -49.92 -16.56 15.12
C ALA A 148 -49.01 -15.33 15.34
N GLU A 149 -47.69 -15.50 15.18
CA GLU A 149 -46.71 -14.41 15.22
C GLU A 149 -46.87 -13.45 14.04
N ALA A 150 -47.12 -13.96 12.83
CA ALA A 150 -47.39 -13.14 11.65
C ALA A 150 -48.71 -12.34 11.77
N GLU A 151 -49.77 -12.95 12.31
CA GLU A 151 -51.04 -12.28 12.60
C GLU A 151 -50.85 -11.18 13.66
N HIS A 152 -50.12 -11.44 14.74
CA HIS A 152 -49.78 -10.42 15.75
C HIS A 152 -48.93 -9.29 15.15
N ALA A 153 -47.93 -9.62 14.34
CA ALA A 153 -47.08 -8.66 13.66
C ALA A 153 -47.86 -7.78 12.66
N ALA A 154 -48.82 -8.35 11.91
CA ALA A 154 -49.69 -7.61 11.00
C ALA A 154 -50.61 -6.64 11.76
N VAL A 155 -51.21 -7.08 12.87
CA VAL A 155 -52.01 -6.22 13.77
C VAL A 155 -51.14 -5.09 14.36
N ALA A 156 -49.92 -5.41 14.81
CA ALA A 156 -48.96 -4.43 15.32
C ALA A 156 -48.50 -3.41 14.25
N ALA A 157 -48.28 -3.85 13.02
CA ALA A 157 -47.92 -2.98 11.90
C ALA A 157 -49.08 -2.04 11.53
N SER A 158 -50.31 -2.56 11.49
CA SER A 158 -51.53 -1.77 11.25
C SER A 158 -51.75 -0.70 12.33
N PHE A 159 -51.55 -1.05 13.60
CA PHE A 159 -51.56 -0.11 14.72
C PHE A 159 -50.50 0.98 14.58
N LYS A 160 -49.27 0.64 14.18
CA LYS A 160 -48.21 1.63 13.92
C LYS A 160 -48.51 2.54 12.72
N SER A 161 -49.19 2.04 11.68
CA SER A 161 -49.63 2.86 10.55
C SER A 161 -50.60 3.95 11.03
N MET A 162 -51.60 3.58 11.83
CA MET A 162 -52.52 4.52 12.48
C MET A 162 -51.78 5.58 13.31
N LEU A 163 -50.74 5.22 14.06
CA LEU A 163 -49.95 6.20 14.83
C LEU A 163 -49.16 7.17 13.92
N ARG A 164 -48.68 6.68 12.77
CA ARG A 164 -47.97 7.50 11.77
C ARG A 164 -48.91 8.47 11.05
N GLU A 165 -50.12 8.03 10.73
CA GLU A 165 -51.11 8.81 9.97
C GLU A 165 -51.60 10.08 10.68
N ARG A 166 -51.51 10.18 12.01
CA ARG A 166 -52.02 11.35 12.75
C ARG A 166 -51.16 12.61 12.67
N GLY A 167 -49.84 12.47 12.48
CA GLY A 167 -48.90 13.59 12.44
C GLY A 167 -48.67 14.36 13.76
N ASP A 168 -49.60 14.30 14.74
CA ASP A 168 -49.48 14.93 16.06
C ASP A 168 -48.64 14.13 17.08
N ILE A 169 -48.32 12.87 16.74
CA ILE A 169 -47.49 11.98 17.57
C ILE A 169 -46.01 12.14 17.22
N ASN A 170 -45.22 12.67 18.17
CA ASN A 170 -43.78 12.81 18.10
C ASN A 170 -43.09 12.09 19.27
N VAL A 171 -41.75 12.09 19.31
CA VAL A 171 -40.94 11.38 20.33
C VAL A 171 -41.22 11.78 21.79
N ASN A 172 -41.86 12.92 22.04
CA ASN A 172 -42.24 13.41 23.37
C ASN A 172 -43.72 13.18 23.72
N SER A 173 -44.51 12.59 22.81
CA SER A 173 -45.92 12.28 23.04
C SER A 173 -46.10 11.25 24.16
N ARG A 174 -47.18 11.39 24.94
CA ARG A 174 -47.47 10.52 26.10
C ARG A 174 -48.70 9.67 25.84
N TRP A 175 -48.59 8.36 26.09
CA TRP A 175 -49.69 7.40 25.88
C TRP A 175 -51.01 7.85 26.51
N SER A 176 -50.95 8.33 27.76
CA SER A 176 -52.11 8.83 28.52
C SER A 176 -52.87 9.99 27.86
N ARG A 177 -52.22 10.77 26.98
CA ARG A 177 -52.86 11.86 26.22
C ARG A 177 -53.41 11.43 24.85
N VAL A 178 -52.87 10.35 24.29
CA VAL A 178 -53.19 9.90 22.92
C VAL A 178 -54.24 8.79 22.92
N LYS A 179 -54.19 7.85 23.87
CA LYS A 179 -54.98 6.61 23.86
C LYS A 179 -56.50 6.79 23.64
N ASP A 180 -57.08 7.86 24.18
CA ASP A 180 -58.53 8.07 24.12
C ASP A 180 -58.99 8.62 22.76
N SER A 181 -58.14 9.35 22.04
CA SER A 181 -58.43 9.76 20.65
C SER A 181 -58.31 8.60 19.66
N LEU A 182 -57.55 7.55 20.01
CA LEU A 182 -57.40 6.32 19.20
C LEU A 182 -58.59 5.35 19.33
N ARG A 183 -59.39 5.46 20.40
CA ARG A 183 -60.40 4.46 20.83
C ARG A 183 -61.43 4.04 19.76
N ASN A 184 -61.66 4.89 18.76
CA ASN A 184 -62.63 4.65 17.70
C ASN A 184 -62.05 4.05 16.41
N ASP A 185 -60.73 4.00 16.24
CA ASP A 185 -60.11 3.37 15.08
C ASP A 185 -60.22 1.83 15.18
N PRO A 186 -60.68 1.12 14.14
CA PRO A 186 -60.72 -0.35 14.14
C PRO A 186 -59.37 -0.99 14.48
N ARG A 187 -58.26 -0.42 14.00
CA ARG A 187 -56.89 -0.93 14.18
C ARG A 187 -56.44 -0.83 15.65
N TYR A 188 -56.91 0.19 16.37
CA TYR A 188 -56.73 0.28 17.83
C TYR A 188 -57.50 -0.82 18.57
N ARG A 189 -58.73 -1.12 18.13
CA ARG A 189 -59.60 -2.12 18.74
C ARG A 189 -59.10 -3.55 18.52
N CYS A 190 -58.48 -3.83 17.37
CA CYS A 190 -57.85 -5.13 17.06
C CYS A 190 -56.64 -5.49 17.96
N VAL A 191 -55.97 -4.50 18.57
CA VAL A 191 -54.85 -4.75 19.50
C VAL A 191 -55.39 -5.06 20.90
N LYS A 192 -54.82 -6.08 21.56
CA LYS A 192 -55.07 -6.43 22.98
C LYS A 192 -54.76 -5.25 23.90
N HIS A 193 -55.47 -5.10 25.03
CA HIS A 193 -55.34 -3.90 25.86
C HIS A 193 -53.90 -3.72 26.41
N GLU A 194 -53.27 -4.82 26.76
CA GLU A 194 -51.92 -4.95 27.33
C GLU A 194 -50.84 -4.53 26.31
N ASP A 195 -51.03 -4.87 25.04
CA ASP A 195 -50.06 -4.63 23.96
C ASP A 195 -50.05 -3.18 23.48
N ARG A 196 -51.15 -2.43 23.65
CA ARG A 196 -51.33 -1.08 23.06
C ARG A 196 -50.27 -0.08 23.49
N GLU A 197 -49.99 0.00 24.79
CA GLU A 197 -48.98 0.93 25.33
C GLU A 197 -47.55 0.48 24.95
N VAL A 198 -47.31 -0.84 24.93
CA VAL A 198 -46.03 -1.43 24.52
C VAL A 198 -45.73 -1.10 23.05
N LEU A 199 -46.71 -1.26 22.16
CA LEU A 199 -46.59 -0.95 20.73
C LEU A 199 -46.44 0.56 20.49
N PHE A 200 -47.12 1.41 21.27
CA PHE A 200 -46.96 2.86 21.22
C PHE A 200 -45.54 3.28 21.64
N ASN A 201 -45.05 2.77 22.78
CA ASN A 201 -43.68 3.05 23.24
C ASN A 201 -42.62 2.52 22.26
N LYS A 202 -42.86 1.36 21.65
CA LYS A 202 -42.02 0.83 20.55
C LYS A 202 -41.99 1.77 19.35
N TYR A 203 -43.14 2.32 18.95
CA TYR A 203 -43.23 3.32 17.88
C TYR A 203 -42.47 4.62 18.21
N LEU A 204 -42.57 5.14 19.44
CA LEU A 204 -41.80 6.32 19.85
C LEU A 204 -40.29 6.08 19.85
N ASN A 205 -39.84 4.90 20.28
CA ASN A 205 -38.43 4.51 20.21
C ASN A 205 -37.95 4.37 18.75
N GLU A 206 -38.82 3.88 17.85
CA GLU A 206 -38.54 3.82 16.41
C GLU A 206 -38.40 5.24 15.82
N LEU A 207 -39.31 6.17 16.13
CA LEU A 207 -39.17 7.59 15.74
C LEU A 207 -37.85 8.20 16.25
N LYS A 208 -37.53 8.01 17.53
CA LYS A 208 -36.30 8.53 18.14
C LYS A 208 -35.03 7.98 17.48
N SER A 209 -35.06 6.71 17.05
CA SER A 209 -33.92 6.12 16.34
C SER A 209 -33.77 6.66 14.91
N VAL A 210 -34.88 6.98 14.23
CA VAL A 210 -34.89 7.64 12.92
C VAL A 210 -34.36 9.08 13.01
N GLU A 211 -34.84 9.87 13.98
CA GLU A 211 -34.34 11.24 14.23
C GLU A 211 -32.83 11.24 14.53
N ALA A 212 -32.37 10.39 15.45
CA ALA A 212 -30.96 10.27 15.79
C ALA A 212 -30.07 9.77 14.62
N LYS A 213 -30.63 8.97 13.70
CA LYS A 213 -29.93 8.56 12.47
C LYS A 213 -29.83 9.74 11.49
N ALA A 214 -30.92 10.46 11.26
CA ALA A 214 -30.95 11.64 10.39
C ALA A 214 -30.00 12.75 10.88
N GLU A 215 -29.94 12.99 12.20
CA GLU A 215 -28.99 13.93 12.80
C GLU A 215 -27.53 13.54 12.53
N ARG A 216 -27.18 12.25 12.71
CA ARG A 216 -25.83 11.73 12.41
C ARG A 216 -25.47 11.85 10.93
N GLU A 217 -26.41 11.57 10.03
CA GLU A 217 -26.21 11.73 8.58
C GLU A 217 -26.05 13.20 8.18
N ALA A 218 -26.84 14.10 8.77
CA ALA A 218 -26.71 15.55 8.54
C ALA A 218 -25.37 16.08 9.06
N LYS A 219 -24.92 15.64 10.24
CA LYS A 219 -23.61 15.98 10.79
C LYS A 219 -22.48 15.45 9.90
N ALA A 220 -22.54 14.18 9.47
CA ALA A 220 -21.54 13.60 8.58
C ALA A 220 -21.42 14.37 7.24
N LYS A 221 -22.54 14.75 6.62
CA LYS A 221 -22.57 15.58 5.41
C LYS A 221 -21.98 16.97 5.64
N LYS A 222 -22.22 17.58 6.80
CA LYS A 222 -21.62 18.87 7.17
C LYS A 222 -20.10 18.74 7.35
N ASP A 223 -19.65 17.75 8.11
CA ASP A 223 -18.23 17.49 8.37
C ASP A 223 -17.46 17.16 7.06
N GLU A 224 -18.10 16.49 6.11
CA GLU A 224 -17.56 16.25 4.75
C GLU A 224 -17.50 17.55 3.93
N GLN A 225 -18.56 18.35 3.92
CA GLN A 225 -18.59 19.63 3.21
C GLN A 225 -17.53 20.61 3.75
N ASP A 226 -17.34 20.65 5.07
CA ASP A 226 -16.35 21.53 5.69
C ASP A 226 -14.91 21.06 5.42
N LYS A 227 -14.64 19.75 5.37
CA LYS A 227 -13.36 19.19 4.88
C LYS A 227 -13.09 19.52 3.40
N LEU A 228 -14.11 19.52 2.54
CA LEU A 228 -13.96 19.92 1.14
C LEU A 228 -13.61 21.41 1.02
N LYS A 229 -14.31 22.29 1.75
CA LYS A 229 -13.99 23.73 1.81
C LYS A 229 -12.59 23.99 2.37
N GLU A 230 -12.14 23.21 3.34
CA GLU A 230 -10.79 23.32 3.90
C GLU A 230 -9.72 22.97 2.86
N ARG A 231 -9.86 21.82 2.19
CA ARG A 231 -8.96 21.42 1.09
C ARG A 231 -8.92 22.45 -0.03
N GLU A 232 -10.07 23.02 -0.42
CA GLU A 232 -10.15 24.09 -1.42
C GLU A 232 -9.37 25.34 -0.98
N ARG A 233 -9.50 25.75 0.29
CA ARG A 233 -8.74 26.87 0.87
C ARG A 233 -7.24 26.59 0.91
N GLU A 234 -6.82 25.37 1.24
CA GLU A 234 -5.41 24.96 1.21
C GLU A 234 -4.84 24.97 -0.21
N LEU A 235 -5.55 24.38 -1.18
CA LEU A 235 -5.16 24.40 -2.59
C LEU A 235 -5.05 25.84 -3.13
N ARG A 236 -6.00 26.72 -2.78
CA ARG A 236 -5.94 28.14 -3.16
C ARG A 236 -4.71 28.83 -2.56
N LYS A 237 -4.44 28.66 -1.26
CA LYS A 237 -3.25 29.22 -0.59
C LYS A 237 -1.95 28.66 -1.17
N ARG A 238 -1.92 27.38 -1.55
CA ARG A 238 -0.77 26.74 -2.19
C ARG A 238 -0.52 27.35 -3.57
N LYS A 239 -1.55 27.42 -4.41
CA LYS A 239 -1.47 28.01 -5.76
C LYS A 239 -1.02 29.48 -5.70
N GLU A 240 -1.54 30.26 -4.75
CA GLU A 240 -1.12 31.65 -4.52
C GLU A 240 0.36 31.76 -4.15
N ARG A 241 0.89 30.86 -3.30
CA ARG A 241 2.32 30.82 -2.96
C ARG A 241 3.18 30.44 -4.17
N GLU A 242 2.78 29.43 -4.92
CA GLU A 242 3.47 28.98 -6.14
C GLU A 242 3.48 30.12 -7.20
N GLU A 243 2.38 30.85 -7.35
CA GLU A 243 2.28 32.02 -8.24
C GLU A 243 3.16 33.20 -7.78
N GLN A 244 3.18 33.51 -6.48
CA GLN A 244 4.08 34.53 -5.91
C GLN A 244 5.56 34.16 -6.06
N GLU A 245 5.91 32.87 -5.91
CA GLU A 245 7.28 32.39 -6.13
C GLU A 245 7.68 32.49 -7.61
N MET A 246 6.80 32.04 -8.52
CA MET A 246 7.01 32.15 -9.96
C MET A 246 7.17 33.60 -10.41
N GLU A 247 6.39 34.54 -9.87
CA GLU A 247 6.54 35.96 -10.21
C GLU A 247 7.82 36.58 -9.62
N ARG A 248 8.26 36.16 -8.43
CA ARG A 248 9.59 36.54 -7.90
C ARG A 248 10.72 36.02 -8.78
N VAL A 249 10.60 34.83 -9.37
CA VAL A 249 11.57 34.30 -10.33
C VAL A 249 11.54 35.10 -11.63
N ARG A 250 10.35 35.37 -12.19
CA ARG A 250 10.18 36.19 -13.40
C ARG A 250 10.75 37.61 -13.25
N ALA A 251 10.44 38.29 -12.14
CA ALA A 251 10.99 39.61 -11.84
C ALA A 251 12.53 39.60 -11.76
N LYS A 252 13.14 38.56 -11.17
CA LYS A 252 14.60 38.39 -11.17
C LYS A 252 15.17 38.17 -12.57
N VAL A 253 14.46 37.49 -13.46
CA VAL A 253 14.87 37.30 -14.86
C VAL A 253 14.78 38.63 -15.62
N ARG A 254 13.61 39.30 -15.61
CA ARG A 254 13.42 40.61 -16.27
C ARG A 254 14.46 41.63 -15.83
N ARG A 255 14.72 41.73 -14.52
CA ARG A 255 15.77 42.62 -13.99
C ARG A 255 17.17 42.26 -14.46
N LYS A 256 17.53 40.97 -14.55
CA LYS A 256 18.83 40.54 -15.12
C LYS A 256 18.95 40.90 -16.60
N GLU A 257 17.89 40.70 -17.37
CA GLU A 257 17.82 41.06 -18.78
C GLU A 257 17.94 42.59 -18.97
N ALA A 258 17.26 43.37 -18.14
CA ALA A 258 17.37 44.83 -18.12
C ALA A 258 18.80 45.30 -17.77
N VAL A 259 19.43 44.73 -16.74
CA VAL A 259 20.85 45.00 -16.39
C VAL A 259 21.76 44.72 -17.59
N ALA A 260 21.66 43.54 -18.20
CA ALA A 260 22.50 43.15 -19.33
C ALA A 260 22.29 44.05 -20.55
N SER A 261 21.03 44.42 -20.82
CA SER A 261 20.66 45.33 -21.91
C SER A 261 21.20 46.75 -21.70
N PHE A 262 21.12 47.28 -20.47
CA PHE A 262 21.71 48.57 -20.13
C PHE A 262 23.25 48.54 -20.15
N GLN A 263 23.88 47.44 -19.70
CA GLN A 263 25.33 47.25 -19.84
C GLN A 263 25.77 47.21 -21.32
N ALA A 264 24.98 46.60 -22.21
CA ALA A 264 25.24 46.66 -23.65
C ALA A 264 25.16 48.10 -24.18
N LEU A 265 24.14 48.87 -23.81
CA LEU A 265 24.03 50.30 -24.14
C LEU A 265 25.24 51.11 -23.65
N LEU A 266 25.72 50.87 -22.43
CA LEU A 266 26.91 51.51 -21.88
C LEU A 266 28.16 51.15 -22.68
N VAL A 267 28.34 49.86 -23.04
CA VAL A 267 29.44 49.40 -23.89
C VAL A 267 29.37 50.03 -25.28
N GLU A 268 28.19 50.18 -25.87
CA GLU A 268 27.97 50.80 -27.18
C GLU A 268 28.32 52.30 -27.18
N THR A 269 27.80 53.05 -26.19
CA THR A 269 27.77 54.53 -26.20
C THR A 269 28.89 55.20 -25.38
N ILE A 270 29.30 54.60 -24.26
CA ILE A 270 30.26 55.18 -23.33
C ILE A 270 31.63 54.51 -23.52
N LYS A 271 32.53 55.23 -24.21
CA LYS A 271 33.90 54.77 -24.50
C LYS A 271 34.99 55.50 -23.69
N ASP A 272 34.66 56.65 -23.12
CA ASP A 272 35.60 57.49 -22.36
C ASP A 272 35.63 57.08 -20.88
N PRO A 273 36.79 56.65 -20.33
CA PRO A 273 36.95 56.33 -18.91
C PRO A 273 36.78 57.51 -17.94
N LEU A 274 36.60 58.73 -18.44
CA LEU A 274 36.38 59.95 -17.64
C LEU A 274 34.97 60.55 -17.81
N ALA A 275 34.07 59.90 -18.55
CA ALA A 275 32.73 60.43 -18.78
C ALA A 275 31.94 60.58 -17.47
N SER A 276 31.26 61.73 -17.31
CA SER A 276 30.41 61.98 -16.14
C SER A 276 29.00 61.38 -16.34
N TRP A 277 28.36 60.97 -15.24
CA TRP A 277 26.99 60.49 -15.25
C TRP A 277 26.01 61.58 -15.73
N THR A 278 26.18 62.80 -15.22
CA THR A 278 25.33 63.97 -15.53
C THR A 278 25.30 64.34 -17.01
N GLU A 279 26.42 64.21 -17.73
CA GLU A 279 26.48 64.50 -19.17
C GLU A 279 26.07 63.30 -20.04
N SER A 280 26.18 62.08 -19.49
CA SER A 280 25.89 60.83 -20.19
C SER A 280 24.42 60.43 -20.08
N LYS A 281 23.79 60.64 -18.93
CA LYS A 281 22.39 60.26 -18.65
C LYS A 281 21.40 60.74 -19.73
N PRO A 282 21.38 62.03 -20.15
CA PRO A 282 20.44 62.48 -21.19
C PRO A 282 20.70 61.91 -22.60
N LYS A 283 21.85 61.27 -22.83
CA LYS A 283 22.16 60.55 -24.08
C LYS A 283 21.70 59.10 -24.00
N LEU A 284 21.90 58.46 -22.84
CA LEU A 284 21.45 57.10 -22.54
C LEU A 284 19.91 57.01 -22.52
N GLU A 285 19.23 58.00 -21.94
CA GLU A 285 17.76 58.09 -21.92
C GLU A 285 17.11 58.30 -23.30
N LYS A 286 17.90 58.68 -24.32
CA LYS A 286 17.45 58.83 -25.72
C LYS A 286 17.67 57.56 -26.56
N ASP A 287 18.09 56.46 -25.94
CA ASP A 287 18.20 55.15 -26.59
C ASP A 287 16.83 54.71 -27.16
N PRO A 288 16.70 54.44 -28.48
CA PRO A 288 15.43 54.05 -29.08
C PRO A 288 14.82 52.75 -28.54
N GLN A 289 15.64 51.89 -27.93
CA GLN A 289 15.20 50.66 -27.27
C GLN A 289 14.75 50.87 -25.81
N GLY A 290 14.85 52.10 -25.28
CA GLY A 290 14.44 52.44 -23.92
C GLY A 290 15.23 51.72 -22.82
N ARG A 291 16.45 51.25 -23.12
CA ARG A 291 17.23 50.40 -22.19
C ARG A 291 17.60 51.12 -20.89
N ALA A 292 17.76 52.45 -20.95
CA ALA A 292 18.00 53.31 -19.79
C ALA A 292 16.72 53.68 -19.00
N THR A 293 15.54 53.50 -19.59
CA THR A 293 14.23 53.85 -19.01
C THR A 293 13.39 52.61 -18.69
N ASN A 294 14.02 51.44 -18.64
CA ASN A 294 13.36 50.16 -18.37
C ASN A 294 12.84 50.11 -16.90
N PRO A 295 11.56 49.76 -16.66
CA PRO A 295 10.96 49.82 -15.32
C PRO A 295 11.52 48.80 -14.31
N ASP A 296 12.24 47.76 -14.74
CA ASP A 296 12.90 46.79 -13.84
C ASP A 296 14.26 47.33 -13.31
N LEU A 297 14.70 48.52 -13.73
CA LEU A 297 15.86 49.27 -13.22
C LEU A 297 15.46 50.64 -12.69
N ASP A 298 15.94 51.00 -11.50
CA ASP A 298 15.73 52.36 -10.97
C ASP A 298 16.86 53.34 -11.37
N SER A 299 16.72 54.63 -11.02
CA SER A 299 17.74 55.64 -11.34
C SER A 299 19.04 55.47 -10.54
N SER A 300 19.05 54.67 -9.47
CA SER A 300 20.24 54.34 -8.67
C SER A 300 20.99 53.16 -9.30
N ASP A 301 20.26 52.14 -9.77
CA ASP A 301 20.80 51.00 -10.51
C ASP A 301 21.51 51.44 -11.79
N THR A 302 20.87 52.28 -12.60
CA THR A 302 21.43 52.79 -13.85
C THR A 302 22.68 53.65 -13.60
N GLU A 303 22.67 54.51 -12.57
CA GLU A 303 23.86 55.27 -12.17
C GLU A 303 24.99 54.37 -11.66
N LYS A 304 24.66 53.35 -10.86
CA LYS A 304 25.63 52.38 -10.34
C LYS A 304 26.28 51.58 -11.46
N LEU A 305 25.50 51.05 -12.40
CA LEU A 305 25.98 50.31 -13.56
C LEU A 305 26.86 51.20 -14.46
N PHE A 306 26.50 52.48 -14.63
CA PHE A 306 27.36 53.46 -15.32
C PHE A 306 28.71 53.62 -14.60
N ARG A 307 28.70 53.84 -13.28
CA ARG A 307 29.94 54.01 -12.48
C ARG A 307 30.82 52.75 -12.51
N GLU A 308 30.21 51.57 -12.49
CA GLU A 308 30.89 50.28 -12.62
C GLU A 308 31.53 50.10 -14.01
N HIS A 309 30.80 50.44 -15.08
CA HIS A 309 31.34 50.44 -16.45
C HIS A 309 32.52 51.41 -16.61
N ILE A 310 32.40 52.64 -16.10
CA ILE A 310 33.50 53.63 -16.10
C ILE A 310 34.73 53.09 -15.36
N LYS A 311 34.53 52.46 -14.20
CA LYS A 311 35.62 51.80 -13.45
C LYS A 311 36.28 50.69 -14.28
N THR A 312 35.50 49.83 -14.94
CA THR A 312 36.02 48.76 -15.81
C THR A 312 36.79 49.31 -17.02
N LEU A 313 36.30 50.38 -17.66
CA LEU A 313 37.03 51.07 -18.74
C LEU A 313 38.37 51.63 -18.24
N TYR A 314 38.37 52.27 -17.06
CA TYR A 314 39.57 52.83 -16.44
C TYR A 314 40.58 51.73 -16.09
N GLU A 315 40.14 50.65 -15.43
CA GLU A 315 40.98 49.49 -15.09
C GLU A 315 41.60 48.85 -16.33
N ARG A 316 40.83 48.74 -17.43
CA ARG A 316 41.34 48.29 -18.74
C ARG A 316 42.40 49.25 -19.30
N CYS A 317 42.18 50.56 -19.26
CA CYS A 317 43.19 51.53 -19.69
C CYS A 317 44.47 51.46 -18.85
N VAL A 318 44.36 51.26 -17.53
CA VAL A 318 45.53 51.06 -16.65
C VAL A 318 46.26 49.77 -16.99
N HIS A 319 45.54 48.68 -17.25
CA HIS A 319 46.12 47.40 -17.66
C HIS A 319 46.87 47.52 -18.99
N ASP A 320 46.21 48.06 -20.02
CA ASP A 320 46.79 48.24 -21.35
C ASP A 320 48.00 49.19 -21.30
N PHE A 321 47.98 50.22 -20.44
CA PHE A 321 49.12 51.10 -20.21
C PHE A 321 50.29 50.41 -19.50
N LYS A 322 50.03 49.52 -18.52
CA LYS A 322 51.08 48.71 -17.89
C LYS A 322 51.72 47.71 -18.85
N ALA A 323 50.94 47.10 -19.74
CA ALA A 323 51.46 46.24 -20.81
C ALA A 323 52.38 47.05 -21.75
N LEU A 324 51.95 48.23 -22.19
CA LEU A 324 52.78 49.15 -22.97
C LEU A 324 54.10 49.51 -22.26
N LEU A 325 54.07 49.81 -20.96
CA LEU A 325 55.27 50.09 -20.18
C LEU A 325 56.25 48.89 -20.19
N ALA A 326 55.74 47.67 -20.05
CA ALA A 326 56.57 46.46 -20.06
C ALA A 326 57.14 46.11 -21.45
N GLU A 327 56.41 46.41 -22.53
CA GLU A 327 56.86 46.20 -23.90
C GLU A 327 57.92 47.24 -24.35
N VAL A 328 57.78 48.49 -23.92
CA VAL A 328 58.63 49.62 -24.36
C VAL A 328 59.83 49.84 -23.44
N ILE A 329 59.70 49.60 -22.14
CA ILE A 329 60.78 49.78 -21.15
C ILE A 329 61.47 48.43 -20.91
N THR A 330 62.04 47.89 -21.98
CA THR A 330 62.86 46.67 -21.92
C THR A 330 64.16 46.90 -21.16
N ALA A 331 64.86 45.84 -20.77
CA ALA A 331 66.16 45.96 -20.10
C ALA A 331 67.21 46.73 -20.94
N GLU A 332 67.14 46.61 -22.27
CA GLU A 332 68.02 47.33 -23.21
C GLU A 332 67.65 48.82 -23.27
N ALA A 333 66.37 49.15 -23.42
CA ALA A 333 65.90 50.54 -23.39
C ALA A 333 66.22 51.22 -22.05
N ALA A 334 66.11 50.48 -20.94
CA ALA A 334 66.45 50.93 -19.60
C ALA A 334 67.95 51.21 -19.39
N ALA A 335 68.83 50.52 -20.12
CA ALA A 335 70.28 50.71 -20.05
C ALA A 335 70.80 51.85 -20.94
N GLN A 336 70.03 52.25 -21.96
CA GLN A 336 70.38 53.35 -22.86
C GLN A 336 70.31 54.72 -22.14
N ARG A 337 71.37 55.51 -22.29
CA ARG A 337 71.46 56.90 -21.82
C ARG A 337 71.31 57.86 -22.99
N THR A 338 70.57 58.94 -22.79
CA THR A 338 70.52 60.09 -23.72
C THR A 338 71.80 60.93 -23.60
N GLU A 339 71.98 61.88 -24.51
CA GLU A 339 73.08 62.87 -24.49
C GLU A 339 73.15 63.63 -23.14
N ASP A 340 71.98 63.91 -22.54
CA ASP A 340 71.85 64.49 -21.18
C ASP A 340 72.17 63.52 -20.01
N GLY A 341 72.65 62.30 -20.29
CA GLY A 341 72.99 61.27 -19.30
C GLY A 341 71.81 60.50 -18.67
N LYS A 342 70.57 60.81 -19.07
CA LYS A 342 69.30 60.31 -18.50
C LYS A 342 68.81 59.02 -19.17
N THR A 343 68.05 58.21 -18.44
CA THR A 343 67.45 56.96 -18.91
C THR A 343 65.93 57.06 -19.02
N VAL A 344 65.30 56.02 -19.59
CA VAL A 344 63.83 55.87 -19.59
C VAL A 344 63.23 55.52 -18.22
N LEU A 345 64.07 55.22 -17.21
CA LEU A 345 63.65 54.94 -15.83
C LEU A 345 63.74 56.18 -14.92
N ASP A 346 64.73 57.06 -15.13
CA ASP A 346 64.88 58.29 -14.34
C ASP A 346 64.11 59.51 -14.91
N SER A 347 63.81 59.53 -16.21
CA SER A 347 63.21 60.69 -16.86
C SER A 347 61.89 60.39 -17.57
N TRP A 348 60.81 60.96 -17.04
CA TRP A 348 59.48 60.92 -17.66
C TRP A 348 59.50 61.48 -19.08
N SER A 349 60.23 62.57 -19.34
CA SER A 349 60.36 63.18 -20.67
C SER A 349 61.00 62.24 -21.69
N THR A 350 61.95 61.40 -21.25
CA THR A 350 62.58 60.38 -22.09
C THR A 350 61.61 59.23 -22.35
N ALA A 351 61.01 58.65 -21.30
CA ALA A 351 60.03 57.56 -21.43
C ALA A 351 58.81 57.97 -22.30
N LYS A 352 58.24 59.15 -22.05
CA LYS A 352 57.13 59.73 -22.80
C LYS A 352 57.41 59.85 -24.29
N ARG A 353 58.68 60.02 -24.70
CA ARG A 353 59.08 60.13 -26.11
C ARG A 353 58.86 58.83 -26.88
N LEU A 354 59.04 57.69 -26.21
CA LEU A 354 58.77 56.34 -26.74
C LEU A 354 57.29 56.00 -26.62
N LEU A 355 56.70 56.21 -25.44
CA LEU A 355 55.32 55.80 -25.14
C LEU A 355 54.26 56.55 -25.98
N LYS A 356 54.51 57.82 -26.35
CA LYS A 356 53.53 58.65 -27.08
C LYS A 356 53.09 58.14 -28.46
N LEU A 357 53.82 57.18 -29.03
CA LEU A 357 53.54 56.61 -30.35
C LEU A 357 52.43 55.55 -30.30
N ASP A 358 52.18 54.95 -29.13
CA ASP A 358 51.19 53.89 -28.98
C ASP A 358 49.79 54.42 -28.60
N GLN A 359 48.74 53.80 -29.15
CA GLN A 359 47.35 54.18 -28.88
C GLN A 359 46.94 53.98 -27.41
N ARG A 360 47.53 53.02 -26.69
CA ARG A 360 47.32 52.75 -25.26
C ARG A 360 47.78 53.91 -24.39
N TYR A 361 48.89 54.58 -24.75
CA TYR A 361 49.31 55.83 -24.11
C TYR A 361 48.25 56.93 -24.27
N ASN A 362 47.65 57.05 -25.46
CA ASN A 362 46.65 58.08 -25.73
C ASN A 362 45.32 57.84 -25.01
N ARG A 363 44.91 56.57 -24.83
CA ARG A 363 43.70 56.18 -24.08
C ARG A 363 43.82 56.39 -22.57
N MET A 364 45.01 56.26 -21.98
CA MET A 364 45.19 56.45 -20.54
C MET A 364 44.91 57.91 -20.12
N PRO A 365 44.09 58.21 -19.09
CA PRO A 365 43.93 59.56 -18.54
C PRO A 365 45.24 60.32 -18.26
N ARG A 366 45.36 61.55 -18.79
CA ARG A 366 46.63 62.33 -18.80
C ARG A 366 47.27 62.51 -17.43
N LYS A 367 46.47 62.74 -16.38
CA LYS A 367 46.93 62.98 -14.99
C LYS A 367 47.60 61.75 -14.36
N GLU A 368 47.29 60.56 -14.85
CA GLU A 368 47.69 59.28 -14.25
C GLU A 368 48.92 58.66 -14.92
N ARG A 369 49.22 59.03 -16.18
CA ARG A 369 50.28 58.42 -17.00
C ARG A 369 51.64 58.46 -16.31
N GLU A 370 52.01 59.62 -15.76
CA GLU A 370 53.30 59.83 -15.10
C GLU A 370 53.37 59.11 -13.74
N THR A 371 52.28 59.11 -12.97
CA THR A 371 52.18 58.40 -11.68
C THR A 371 52.31 56.88 -11.86
N LEU A 372 51.67 56.32 -12.89
CA LEU A 372 51.78 54.90 -13.22
C LEU A 372 53.18 54.56 -13.76
N TRP A 373 53.78 55.42 -14.58
CA TRP A 373 55.16 55.26 -15.03
C TRP A 373 56.15 55.30 -13.86
N ARG A 374 56.05 56.25 -12.91
CA ARG A 374 56.94 56.32 -11.73
C ARG A 374 56.92 55.00 -10.95
N ARG A 375 55.73 54.51 -10.59
CA ARG A 375 55.56 53.24 -9.87
C ARG A 375 56.18 52.05 -10.62
N TYR A 376 56.04 52.01 -11.94
CA TYR A 376 56.64 50.98 -12.79
C TYR A 376 58.18 51.10 -12.84
N ALA A 377 58.70 52.32 -12.98
CA ALA A 377 60.13 52.58 -13.02
C ALA A 377 60.82 52.26 -11.67
N GLU A 378 60.20 52.64 -10.55
CA GLU A 378 60.61 52.25 -9.19
C GLU A 378 60.65 50.73 -9.02
N GLU A 379 59.64 50.01 -9.52
CA GLU A 379 59.61 48.54 -9.49
C GLU A 379 60.74 47.91 -10.33
N MET A 380 61.03 48.48 -11.51
CA MET A 380 62.10 48.03 -12.39
C MET A 380 63.50 48.32 -11.82
N LEU A 381 63.72 49.50 -11.24
CA LEU A 381 64.95 49.85 -10.52
C LEU A 381 65.17 48.92 -9.32
N ARG A 382 64.11 48.62 -8.55
CA ARG A 382 64.18 47.63 -7.46
C ARG A 382 64.58 46.25 -7.95
N LYS A 383 64.03 45.79 -9.10
CA LYS A 383 64.41 44.51 -9.73
C LYS A 383 65.87 44.52 -10.21
N GLN A 384 66.33 45.61 -10.83
CA GLN A 384 67.74 45.75 -11.23
C GLN A 384 68.68 45.68 -10.02
N ASN A 385 68.39 46.40 -8.95
CA ASN A 385 69.19 46.38 -7.72
C ASN A 385 69.21 44.99 -7.05
N GLN A 386 68.09 44.26 -7.05
CA GLN A 386 68.04 42.87 -6.57
C GLN A 386 68.90 41.92 -7.42
N VAL A 387 68.87 42.07 -8.75
CA VAL A 387 69.71 41.26 -9.67
C VAL A 387 71.19 41.62 -9.55
N LEU A 388 71.54 42.88 -9.27
CA LEU A 388 72.92 43.30 -8.99
C LEU A 388 73.42 42.71 -7.68
N HIS A 389 72.67 42.83 -6.58
CA HIS A 389 73.04 42.26 -5.28
C HIS A 389 73.24 40.73 -5.36
N GLN A 390 72.34 40.01 -6.04
CA GLN A 390 72.48 38.57 -6.28
C GLN A 390 73.69 38.19 -7.17
N LYS A 391 74.21 39.12 -7.99
CA LYS A 391 75.46 38.92 -8.75
C LYS A 391 76.69 39.24 -7.91
N GLU A 392 76.61 40.24 -7.04
CA GLU A 392 77.70 40.59 -6.11
C GLU A 392 77.92 39.48 -5.08
N ASP A 393 76.86 38.92 -4.50
CA ASP A 393 76.93 37.79 -3.57
C ASP A 393 77.60 36.57 -4.25
N LYS A 394 77.17 36.23 -5.48
CA LYS A 394 77.78 35.14 -6.28
C LYS A 394 79.25 35.40 -6.63
N ASN A 395 79.63 36.64 -6.88
CA ASN A 395 81.02 37.01 -7.14
C ASN A 395 81.87 36.97 -5.87
N GLN A 396 81.31 37.31 -4.70
CA GLN A 396 82.01 37.13 -3.42
C GLN A 396 82.26 35.64 -3.13
N ASP A 397 81.27 34.77 -3.35
CA ASP A 397 81.42 33.30 -3.22
C ASP A 397 82.44 32.68 -4.20
N GLN A 398 82.59 33.24 -5.40
CA GLN A 398 83.68 32.82 -6.30
C GLN A 398 85.05 33.35 -5.86
N LYS A 399 85.11 34.55 -5.28
CA LYS A 399 86.37 35.18 -4.86
C LYS A 399 86.93 34.58 -3.57
N SER A 400 86.07 34.18 -2.64
CA SER A 400 86.45 33.44 -1.42
C SER A 400 86.99 32.03 -1.73
N ARG A 401 86.50 31.42 -2.82
CA ARG A 401 87.02 30.14 -3.37
C ARG A 401 88.35 30.26 -4.13
N SER A 402 88.73 31.43 -4.64
CA SER A 402 90.02 31.61 -5.34
C SER A 402 91.13 32.14 -4.43
N THR A 403 90.80 32.79 -3.31
CA THR A 403 91.80 33.19 -2.29
C THR A 403 92.23 32.07 -1.36
N THR A 404 91.58 30.91 -1.41
CA THR A 404 91.88 29.76 -0.53
C THR A 404 92.89 28.76 -1.10
N ASP A 405 93.30 28.90 -2.37
CA ASP A 405 94.25 27.99 -3.04
C ASP A 405 95.69 28.55 -3.10
N SER A 406 96.09 29.33 -2.10
CA SER A 406 97.44 29.91 -2.00
C SER A 406 97.91 29.98 -0.54
N GLY A 407 97.77 28.86 0.17
CA GLY A 407 98.06 28.80 1.60
C GLY A 407 98.25 27.38 2.16
N THR A 408 99.52 27.06 2.44
CA THR A 408 99.96 26.06 3.44
C THR A 408 99.97 24.58 3.04
N TYR A 409 101.15 24.18 2.60
CA TYR A 409 101.68 22.81 2.56
C TYR A 409 101.98 22.24 3.98
N LEU A 410 102.00 20.90 4.10
CA LEU A 410 102.59 20.05 5.18
C LEU A 410 101.80 19.93 6.52
N LEU A 411 101.23 18.75 6.82
CA LEU A 411 101.76 17.65 7.69
C LEU A 411 101.17 17.68 9.12
N ALA A 412 100.81 16.59 9.82
CA ALA A 412 100.72 15.16 9.46
C ALA A 412 99.97 14.32 10.53
N ARG A 413 99.65 13.05 10.18
CA ARG A 413 99.44 11.85 11.04
C ARG A 413 98.24 11.85 12.01
N VAL A 414 97.27 10.93 11.91
CA VAL A 414 97.27 9.42 12.00
C VAL A 414 97.15 8.91 13.44
N HIS A 415 95.98 8.32 13.74
CA HIS A 415 95.68 7.08 14.49
C HIS A 415 94.17 7.05 14.81
N ASP A 416 93.50 5.92 15.06
CA ASP A 416 93.52 4.58 14.45
C ASP A 416 92.17 3.89 14.78
N ARG A 417 91.72 2.94 13.95
CA ARG A 417 90.67 1.92 14.17
C ARG A 417 89.55 2.15 15.21
N ARG A 418 88.30 2.05 14.74
CA ARG A 418 87.63 0.73 14.71
C ARG A 418 86.60 0.60 13.60
#